data_AF-A0A5E4CIG7-F1
#
_entry.id   AF-A0A5E4CIG7-F1
#
_cell.length_a   1.000
_cell.length_b   1.000
_cell.length_c   1.000
_cell.angle_alpha   90.00
_cell.angle_beta   90.00
_cell.angle_gamma   90.00
#
_symmetry.space_group_name_H-M   'P 1'
#
loop_
_entity.id
_entity.type
_entity.pdbx_description
1 polymer ?
#
loop_
_entity_poly.entity_id
_entity_poly.type
_entity_poly.pdbx_seq_one_letter_code
_entity_poly.pdbx_strand_id
1 'polypeptide(L)'
;MSAELGRHRRQQQQQQQQQQQQQQPRARRRWSSGDKKSKKRSRRKETYSMYIYKVLKQVHPDIGISAKAMSIMNSFVNDIFERLAGEAARLAQYSGRTTLTSREVQTAVRLLLPGELAKHAVSEGTKAVTKYTSSK
;
A
#
# COMPACT_ATOMS: atom_id res chain seq x y z
N MET A 1 -57.92 63.21 20.05
CA MET A 1 -57.34 62.23 19.10
C MET A 1 -55.81 62.30 19.13
N SER A 2 -55.17 61.91 20.24
CA SER A 2 -53.69 61.99 20.34
C SER A 2 -53.03 60.80 21.09
N ALA A 3 -53.77 59.72 21.37
CA ALA A 3 -53.28 58.61 22.21
C ALA A 3 -52.94 57.30 21.44
N GLU A 4 -53.07 57.28 20.11
CA GLU A 4 -52.73 56.09 19.28
C GLU A 4 -51.41 56.22 18.51
N LEU A 5 -50.87 57.43 18.33
CA LEU A 5 -49.58 57.66 17.66
C LEU A 5 -48.36 57.37 18.56
N GLY A 6 -48.54 57.17 19.87
CA GLY A 6 -47.45 56.88 20.81
C GLY A 6 -47.06 55.40 20.93
N ARG A 7 -47.97 54.47 20.61
CA ARG A 7 -47.71 53.02 20.75
C ARG A 7 -47.02 52.40 19.54
N HIS A 8 -47.26 52.94 18.33
CA HIS A 8 -46.59 52.49 17.11
C HIS A 8 -45.09 52.86 17.04
N ARG A 9 -44.68 54.02 17.59
CA ARG A 9 -43.26 54.40 17.65
C ARG A 9 -42.42 53.53 18.59
N ARG A 10 -42.99 53.04 19.70
CA ARG A 10 -42.28 52.15 20.63
C ARG A 10 -42.09 50.74 20.06
N GLN A 11 -43.05 50.23 19.29
CA GLN A 11 -42.89 48.92 18.61
C GLN A 11 -41.89 48.98 17.45
N GLN A 12 -41.82 50.08 16.70
CA GLN A 12 -40.77 50.25 15.67
C GLN A 12 -39.37 50.42 16.25
N GLN A 13 -39.22 51.08 17.41
CA GLN A 13 -37.91 51.19 18.07
C GLN A 13 -37.45 49.87 18.71
N GLN A 14 -38.36 49.02 19.21
CA GLN A 14 -37.99 47.69 19.70
C GLN A 14 -37.64 46.71 18.57
N GLN A 15 -38.28 46.81 17.39
CA GLN A 15 -37.90 46.00 16.23
C GLN A 15 -36.55 46.43 15.61
N GLN A 16 -36.21 47.72 15.63
CA GLN A 16 -34.89 48.18 15.17
C GLN A 16 -33.75 47.79 16.12
N GLN A 17 -33.99 47.72 17.44
CA GLN A 17 -32.97 47.24 18.39
C GLN A 17 -32.73 45.72 18.30
N GLN A 18 -33.73 44.92 17.91
CA GLN A 18 -33.53 43.48 17.68
C GLN A 18 -32.77 43.17 16.37
N GLN A 19 -32.88 44.02 15.34
CA GLN A 19 -32.12 43.83 14.09
C GLN A 19 -30.64 44.22 14.19
N GLN A 20 -30.24 45.05 15.16
CA GLN A 20 -28.81 45.40 15.38
C GLN A 20 -28.02 44.36 16.19
N GLN A 21 -28.66 43.38 16.84
CA GLN A 21 -27.95 42.30 17.54
C GLN A 21 -27.59 41.08 16.66
N GLN A 22 -27.96 41.07 15.38
CA GLN A 22 -27.63 39.97 14.45
C GLN A 22 -26.42 40.22 13.53
N GLN A 23 -25.72 41.34 13.68
CA GLN A 23 -24.46 41.59 12.96
C GLN A 23 -23.28 41.68 13.93
N GLN A 24 -22.98 40.57 14.60
CA GLN A 24 -21.60 40.31 15.03
C GLN A 24 -20.90 39.55 13.90
N PRO A 25 -19.75 40.01 13.40
CA PRO A 25 -18.96 39.18 12.49
C PRO A 25 -18.55 37.95 13.29
N ARG A 26 -19.11 36.78 12.93
CA ARG A 26 -18.61 35.49 13.42
C ARG A 26 -17.11 35.53 13.22
N ALA A 27 -16.37 35.53 14.33
CA ALA A 27 -14.92 35.46 14.37
C ALA A 27 -14.49 34.55 13.23
N ARG A 28 -13.78 35.13 12.25
CA ARG A 28 -13.16 34.38 11.16
C ARG A 28 -12.46 33.25 11.89
N ARG A 29 -12.96 32.02 11.76
CA ARG A 29 -12.23 30.84 12.19
C ARG A 29 -10.86 31.07 11.59
N ARG A 30 -9.85 31.31 12.44
CA ARG A 30 -8.46 31.17 12.01
C ARG A 30 -8.50 29.84 11.29
N TRP A 31 -8.35 29.90 9.97
CA TRP A 31 -7.80 28.78 9.25
C TRP A 31 -6.49 28.57 10.01
N SER A 32 -6.52 27.68 11.01
CA SER A 32 -5.37 26.88 11.37
C SER A 32 -4.83 26.53 10.00
N SER A 33 -3.71 27.15 9.64
CA SER A 33 -2.99 26.88 8.41
C SER A 33 -2.90 25.38 8.37
N GLY A 34 -3.85 24.78 7.63
CA GLY A 34 -4.08 23.36 7.63
C GLY A 34 -2.74 22.83 7.25
N ASP A 35 -2.12 22.20 8.24
CA ASP A 35 -0.77 21.67 8.21
C ASP A 35 -0.55 21.27 6.77
N LYS A 36 0.32 22.00 6.05
CA LYS A 36 0.91 21.49 4.82
C LYS A 36 1.82 20.36 5.30
N LYS A 37 1.21 19.33 5.90
CA LYS A 37 1.61 17.96 5.94
C LYS A 37 1.76 17.69 4.47
N SER A 38 2.97 17.96 4.02
CA SER A 38 3.51 17.51 2.76
C SER A 38 2.79 16.21 2.50
N LYS A 39 2.06 16.12 1.37
CA LYS A 39 1.74 14.83 0.79
C LYS A 39 3.11 14.23 0.52
N LYS A 40 3.74 13.73 1.58
CA LYS A 40 4.99 13.02 1.64
C LYS A 40 4.62 11.86 0.78
N ARG A 41 5.02 11.92 -0.50
CA ARG A 41 4.74 10.90 -1.50
C ARG A 41 4.92 9.61 -0.76
N SER A 42 3.82 8.93 -0.45
CA SER A 42 3.88 7.71 0.34
C SER A 42 4.89 6.86 -0.38
N ARG A 43 6.03 6.57 0.27
CA ARG A 43 7.10 5.79 -0.35
C ARG A 43 6.40 4.57 -0.91
N ARG A 44 6.40 4.42 -2.24
CA ARG A 44 5.67 3.34 -2.91
C ARG A 44 6.20 2.07 -2.27
N LYS A 45 5.35 1.40 -1.48
CA LYS A 45 5.73 0.13 -0.87
C LYS A 45 5.84 -0.84 -2.04
N GLU A 46 7.06 -1.26 -2.34
CA GLU A 46 7.28 -2.32 -3.31
C GLU A 46 6.62 -3.59 -2.75
N THR A 47 5.67 -4.12 -3.51
CA THR A 47 4.90 -5.32 -3.12
C THR A 47 4.77 -6.21 -4.34
N TYR A 48 4.63 -7.50 -4.09
CA TYR A 48 4.42 -8.51 -5.12
C TYR A 48 2.95 -8.61 -5.58
N SER A 49 2.07 -7.76 -5.07
CA SER A 49 0.61 -7.85 -5.27
C SER A 49 0.19 -7.93 -6.74
N MET A 50 0.84 -7.16 -7.61
CA MET A 50 0.57 -7.18 -9.06
C MET A 50 0.91 -8.54 -9.68
N TYR A 51 2.04 -9.13 -9.30
CA TYR A 51 2.51 -10.40 -9.85
C TYR A 51 1.70 -11.58 -9.30
N ILE A 52 1.38 -11.55 -8.01
CA ILE A 52 0.48 -12.53 -7.37
C ILE A 52 -0.87 -12.54 -8.08
N TYR A 53 -1.44 -11.37 -8.38
CA TYR A 53 -2.69 -11.28 -9.12
C TYR A 53 -2.59 -11.82 -10.56
N LYS A 54 -1.49 -11.52 -11.28
CA LYS A 54 -1.25 -12.05 -12.62
C LYS A 54 -1.17 -13.57 -12.63
N VAL A 55 -0.44 -14.16 -11.69
CA VAL A 55 -0.32 -15.62 -11.55
C VAL A 55 -1.67 -16.24 -11.20
N LEU A 56 -2.43 -15.63 -10.27
CA LEU A 56 -3.77 -16.09 -9.92
C LEU A 56 -4.69 -16.16 -11.15
N LYS A 57 -4.71 -15.12 -11.98
CA LYS A 57 -5.54 -15.09 -13.19
C LYS A 57 -5.09 -16.06 -14.28
N GLN A 58 -3.81 -16.43 -14.30
CA GLN A 58 -3.32 -17.47 -15.20
C GLN A 58 -3.82 -18.87 -14.82
N VAL A 59 -3.99 -19.16 -13.52
CA VAL A 59 -4.45 -20.47 -13.05
C VAL A 59 -5.97 -20.55 -12.83
N HIS A 60 -6.59 -19.44 -12.41
CA HIS A 60 -8.02 -19.34 -12.11
C HIS A 60 -8.57 -17.95 -12.52
N PRO A 61 -9.02 -17.79 -13.78
CA PRO A 61 -9.50 -16.51 -14.32
C PRO A 61 -10.68 -15.91 -13.55
N ASP A 62 -11.59 -16.72 -13.04
CA ASP A 62 -12.85 -16.25 -12.44
C ASP A 62 -12.75 -16.01 -10.91
N ILE A 63 -11.64 -16.41 -10.28
CA ILE A 63 -11.45 -16.30 -8.84
C ILE A 63 -10.84 -14.95 -8.46
N GLY A 64 -11.36 -14.34 -7.38
CA GLY A 64 -10.81 -13.14 -6.76
C GLY A 64 -10.00 -13.45 -5.50
N ILE A 65 -9.15 -12.51 -5.08
CA ILE A 65 -8.38 -12.60 -3.83
C ILE A 65 -8.67 -11.38 -2.95
N SER A 66 -8.95 -11.60 -1.67
CA SER A 66 -9.24 -10.51 -0.73
C SER A 66 -7.96 -9.73 -0.37
N ALA A 67 -8.10 -8.49 0.11
CA ALA A 67 -6.95 -7.67 0.51
C ALA A 67 -6.14 -8.31 1.65
N LYS A 68 -6.81 -9.00 2.60
CA LYS A 68 -6.14 -9.73 3.69
C LYS A 68 -5.33 -10.91 3.14
N ALA A 69 -5.92 -11.72 2.26
CA ALA A 69 -5.22 -12.83 1.62
C ALA A 69 -4.04 -12.34 0.76
N MET A 70 -4.20 -11.22 0.04
CA MET A 70 -3.11 -10.59 -0.71
C MET A 70 -1.95 -10.20 0.20
N SER A 71 -2.22 -9.62 1.38
CA SER A 71 -1.18 -9.28 2.35
C SER A 71 -0.43 -10.53 2.85
N ILE A 72 -1.13 -11.63 3.11
CA ILE A 72 -0.52 -12.91 3.53
C ILE A 72 0.38 -13.45 2.42
N MET A 73 -0.10 -13.46 1.18
CA MET A 73 0.68 -13.93 0.02
C MET A 73 1.93 -13.08 -0.22
N ASN A 74 1.82 -11.75 -0.08
CA ASN A 74 2.98 -10.87 -0.20
C ASN A 74 4.03 -11.18 0.88
N SER A 75 3.62 -11.39 2.13
CA SER A 75 4.54 -11.78 3.20
C SER A 75 5.16 -13.16 2.96
N PHE A 76 4.38 -14.12 2.46
CA PHE A 76 4.88 -15.45 2.09
C PHE A 76 6.00 -15.38 1.04
N VAL A 77 5.81 -14.58 -0.02
CA VAL A 77 6.86 -14.41 -1.05
C VAL A 77 8.14 -13.82 -0.44
N ASN A 78 8.02 -12.83 0.45
CA ASN A 78 9.19 -12.24 1.11
C ASN A 78 9.91 -13.24 2.02
N ASP A 79 9.18 -14.01 2.83
CA ASP A 79 9.75 -15.02 3.73
C ASP A 79 10.54 -16.09 2.94
N ILE A 80 9.96 -16.60 1.85
CA ILE A 80 10.67 -17.56 0.99
C ILE A 80 11.88 -16.93 0.29
N PHE A 81 11.77 -15.69 -0.17
CA PHE A 81 12.88 -14.96 -0.79
C PHE A 81 14.05 -14.78 0.17
N GLU A 82 13.79 -14.31 1.40
CA GLU A 82 14.81 -14.09 2.42
C GLU A 82 15.51 -15.40 2.81
N ARG A 83 14.74 -16.50 2.96
CA ARG A 83 15.31 -17.82 3.24
C ARG A 83 16.22 -18.30 2.11
N LEU A 84 15.75 -18.22 0.86
CA LEU A 84 16.53 -18.63 -0.32
C LEU A 84 17.79 -17.79 -0.48
N ALA A 85 17.68 -16.46 -0.38
CA ALA A 85 18.81 -15.55 -0.52
C ALA A 85 19.84 -15.77 0.59
N GLY A 86 19.40 -15.94 1.84
CA GLY A 86 20.28 -16.22 2.97
C GLY A 86 21.04 -17.53 2.81
N GLU A 87 20.36 -18.60 2.37
CA GLU A 87 21.02 -19.90 2.14
C GLU A 87 21.96 -19.87 0.94
N ALA A 88 21.56 -19.25 -0.18
CA ALA A 88 22.41 -19.10 -1.34
C ALA A 88 23.67 -18.26 -1.04
N ALA A 89 23.55 -17.22 -0.21
CA ALA A 89 24.69 -16.42 0.24
C ALA A 89 25.66 -17.24 1.11
N ARG A 90 25.15 -18.07 2.04
CA ARG A 90 25.98 -19.00 2.82
C ARG A 90 26.74 -19.99 1.92
N LEU A 91 26.06 -20.56 0.93
CA LEU A 91 26.67 -21.47 -0.03
C LEU A 91 27.78 -20.81 -0.85
N ALA A 92 27.58 -19.56 -1.27
CA ALA A 92 28.61 -18.79 -1.98
C ALA A 92 29.85 -18.59 -1.09
N GLN A 93 29.64 -18.21 0.19
CA GLN A 93 30.71 -18.04 1.17
C GLN A 93 31.49 -19.34 1.43
N TYR A 94 30.80 -20.47 1.59
CA TYR A 94 31.47 -21.77 1.76
C TYR A 94 32.33 -22.17 0.56
N SER A 95 31.92 -21.78 -0.64
CA SER A 95 32.68 -22.03 -1.86
C SER A 95 33.81 -21.01 -2.13
N GLY A 96 34.00 -20.02 -1.24
CA GLY A 96 34.99 -18.96 -1.39
C GLY A 96 34.67 -17.97 -2.53
N ARG A 97 33.42 -17.93 -3.01
CA ARG A 97 33.00 -17.03 -4.09
C ARG A 97 32.31 -15.79 -3.55
N THR A 98 32.60 -14.64 -4.16
CA THR A 98 31.92 -13.36 -3.88
C THR A 98 30.70 -13.14 -4.77
N THR A 99 30.60 -13.86 -5.89
CA THR A 99 29.48 -13.79 -6.82
C THR A 99 28.51 -14.93 -6.57
N LEU A 100 27.23 -14.59 -6.41
CA LEU A 100 26.14 -15.55 -6.30
C LEU A 100 25.67 -15.97 -7.70
N THR A 101 25.72 -17.26 -8.01
CA THR A 101 25.33 -17.81 -9.31
C THR A 101 24.01 -18.59 -9.21
N SER A 102 23.46 -18.98 -10.37
CA SER A 102 22.27 -19.85 -10.42
C SER A 102 22.48 -21.19 -9.71
N ARG A 103 23.73 -21.65 -9.58
CA ARG A 103 24.07 -22.90 -8.87
C ARG A 103 23.81 -22.81 -7.37
N GLU A 104 24.20 -21.72 -6.72
CA GLU A 104 23.94 -21.53 -5.29
C GLU A 104 22.44 -21.39 -5.02
N VAL A 105 21.71 -20.66 -5.88
CA VAL A 105 20.25 -20.56 -5.78
C VAL A 105 19.58 -21.93 -5.94
N GLN A 106 19.96 -22.69 -6.97
CA GLN A 106 19.39 -24.03 -7.21
C GLN A 106 19.66 -25.00 -6.05
N THR A 107 20.84 -24.93 -5.44
CA THR A 107 21.20 -25.75 -4.28
C THR A 107 20.41 -25.32 -3.05
N ALA A 108 20.28 -24.01 -2.80
CA ALA A 108 19.45 -23.47 -1.72
C ALA A 108 17.98 -23.92 -1.83
N VAL A 109 17.41 -23.94 -3.04
CA VAL A 109 16.05 -24.45 -3.30
C VAL A 109 15.91 -25.91 -2.86
N ARG A 110 16.90 -26.75 -3.17
CA ARG A 110 16.90 -28.18 -2.78
C ARG A 110 17.04 -28.40 -1.28
N LEU A 111 17.72 -27.50 -0.58
CA LEU A 111 17.88 -27.57 0.88
C LEU A 111 16.63 -27.09 1.62
N LEU A 112 15.95 -26.07 1.10
CA LEU A 112 14.82 -25.43 1.79
C LEU A 112 13.45 -26.03 1.46
N LEU A 113 13.27 -26.59 0.26
CA LEU A 113 11.99 -27.16 -0.16
C LEU A 113 11.97 -28.69 -0.03
N PRO A 114 10.86 -29.29 0.43
CA PRO A 114 10.76 -30.73 0.57
C PRO A 114 10.41 -31.44 -0.76
N GLY A 115 10.96 -32.63 -0.96
CA GLY A 115 10.47 -33.64 -1.91
C GLY A 115 10.14 -33.12 -3.32
N GLU A 116 8.89 -33.33 -3.74
CA GLU A 116 8.40 -32.94 -5.08
C GLU A 116 8.40 -31.42 -5.31
N LEU A 117 8.26 -30.60 -4.26
CA LEU A 117 8.30 -29.14 -4.41
C LEU A 117 9.67 -28.67 -4.87
N ALA A 118 10.75 -29.25 -4.34
CA ALA A 118 12.10 -28.95 -4.78
C ALA A 118 12.31 -29.33 -6.25
N LYS A 119 11.79 -30.49 -6.68
CA LYS A 119 11.91 -30.94 -8.07
C LYS A 119 11.22 -29.98 -9.04
N HIS A 120 9.98 -29.59 -8.74
CA HIS A 120 9.24 -28.64 -9.57
C HIS A 120 9.90 -27.26 -9.58
N ALA A 121 10.30 -26.73 -8.42
CA ALA A 121 10.94 -25.42 -8.33
C ALA A 121 12.26 -25.37 -9.11
N VAL A 122 13.07 -26.43 -9.04
CA VAL A 122 14.31 -26.54 -9.83
C VAL A 122 14.00 -26.61 -11.32
N SER A 123 13.01 -27.40 -11.74
CA SER A 123 12.61 -27.52 -13.13
C SER A 123 12.15 -26.18 -13.72
N GLU A 124 11.26 -25.47 -13.03
CA GLU A 124 10.79 -24.15 -13.44
C GLU A 124 11.91 -23.11 -13.47
N GLY A 125 12.82 -23.15 -12.48
CA GLY A 125 14.00 -22.29 -12.45
C GLY A 125 14.93 -22.51 -13.64
N THR A 126 15.24 -23.75 -13.98
CA THR A 126 16.08 -24.09 -15.13
C THR A 126 15.43 -23.63 -16.44
N LYS A 127 14.14 -23.89 -16.64
CA LYS A 127 13.40 -23.43 -17.83
C LYS A 127 13.48 -21.91 -17.98
N ALA A 128 13.32 -21.16 -16.89
CA ALA A 128 13.38 -19.70 -16.92
C ALA A 128 14.78 -19.19 -17.32
N VAL A 129 15.85 -19.79 -16.78
CA VAL A 129 17.23 -19.44 -17.16
C VAL A 129 17.50 -19.75 -18.62
N THR A 130 17.12 -20.94 -19.11
CA THR A 130 17.29 -21.32 -20.51
C THR A 130 16.56 -20.35 -21.44
N LYS A 131 15.30 -20.03 -21.15
CA LYS A 131 14.50 -19.08 -21.93
C LYS A 131 15.16 -17.71 -21.98
N TYR A 132 15.67 -17.22 -20.85
CA TYR A 132 16.38 -15.94 -20.78
C TYR A 132 17.63 -15.93 -21.67
N THR A 133 18.45 -17.00 -21.58
CA THR A 133 19.67 -17.11 -22.37
C THR A 133 19.41 -17.23 -23.87
N SER A 134 18.31 -17.86 -24.29
CA SER A 134 17.94 -18.01 -25.71
C SER A 134 17.30 -16.76 -26.32
N SER A 135 16.78 -15.85 -25.49
CA SER A 135 16.13 -14.61 -25.93
C SER A 135 17.10 -13.45 -26.13
N LYS A 136 18.39 -13.69 -25.92
CA LYS A 136 19.47 -12.71 -26.10
C LYS A 136 20.13 -12.90 -27.45
#